data_AF-A0A416MGG2-F1
#
_entry.id   AF-A0A416MGG2-F1
#
_cell.length_a   1.000
_cell.length_b   1.000
_cell.length_c   1.000
_cell.angle_alpha   90.00
_cell.angle_beta   90.00
_cell.angle_gamma   90.00
#
_symmetry.space_group_name_H-M   'P 1'
#
loop_
_entity.id
_entity.type
_entity.pdbx_description
1 polymer ?
#
loop_
_entity_poly.entity_id
_entity_poly.type
_entity_poly.pdbx_seq_one_letter_code
_entity_poly.pdbx_strand_id
1 'polypeptide(L)'
;MKHFKNFKTCVYCTAQTLASLDETTLARDYAYLEKYVGIDKVYLETYRDGTWVAIDHMKMIQNFFKEHGVEIAGGITAVTPPLEKDDAKRQRLFQTFCYSNETMRTYLKKIVTYTAELFDEIILDDFFFTSCTCDDCLRERSNLSWAEFRSKKMIDVAENLVLKPAKLANPSVKVTIKYPNWRESYHETGYVPKIQRLCLTKSILEQKLETLHTQISICHDI
;
A
#
# COMPACT_ATOMS: atom_id res chain seq x y z
N MET A 1 19.61 13.77 -14.91
CA MET A 1 20.99 13.27 -14.67
C MET A 1 21.11 11.89 -15.33
N LYS A 2 22.25 11.20 -15.41
CA LYS A 2 22.18 9.77 -15.81
C LYS A 2 21.69 8.97 -14.61
N HIS A 3 20.61 8.22 -14.78
CA HIS A 3 20.08 7.27 -13.80
C HIS A 3 21.20 6.39 -13.23
N PHE A 4 21.07 5.99 -11.97
CA PHE A 4 22.08 5.18 -11.30
C PHE A 4 22.20 3.80 -11.97
N LYS A 5 23.42 3.25 -12.04
CA LYS A 5 23.66 1.97 -12.71
C LYS A 5 23.30 0.74 -11.87
N ASN A 6 23.38 0.87 -10.55
CA ASN A 6 23.37 -0.27 -9.62
C ASN A 6 22.12 -0.33 -8.75
N PHE A 7 21.26 0.70 -8.80
CA PHE A 7 20.01 0.75 -8.06
C PHE A 7 19.04 1.67 -8.79
N LYS A 8 17.75 1.46 -8.54
CA LYS A 8 16.68 2.35 -8.99
C LYS A 8 16.24 3.28 -7.86
N THR A 9 15.95 4.52 -8.22
CA THR A 9 15.36 5.51 -7.33
C THR A 9 13.83 5.45 -7.46
N CYS A 10 13.17 5.17 -6.34
CA CYS A 10 11.72 5.07 -6.29
C CYS A 10 11.13 6.17 -5.42
N VAL A 11 10.07 6.82 -5.88
CA VAL A 11 9.30 7.81 -5.09
C VAL A 11 7.93 7.25 -4.78
N TYR A 12 7.46 7.45 -3.54
CA TYR A 12 6.11 7.07 -3.13
C TYR A 12 5.24 8.31 -2.96
N CYS A 13 4.21 8.43 -3.80
CA CYS A 13 3.34 9.59 -3.87
C CYS A 13 2.02 9.30 -3.15
N THR A 14 1.70 10.08 -2.11
CA THR A 14 0.48 9.85 -1.32
C THR A 14 -0.78 10.31 -2.06
N ALA A 15 -1.92 9.69 -1.75
CA ALA A 15 -3.19 10.00 -2.42
C ALA A 15 -3.61 11.45 -2.18
N GLN A 16 -3.32 12.01 -1.00
CA GLN A 16 -3.63 13.42 -0.72
C GLN A 16 -2.78 14.36 -1.57
N THR A 17 -1.48 14.08 -1.71
CA THR A 17 -0.61 14.85 -2.61
C THR A 17 -1.13 14.75 -4.05
N LEU A 18 -1.35 13.53 -4.53
CA LEU A 18 -1.78 13.27 -5.91
C LEU A 18 -3.14 13.89 -6.22
N ALA A 19 -4.09 13.87 -5.30
CA ALA A 19 -5.42 14.47 -5.50
C ALA A 19 -5.37 16.00 -5.59
N SER A 20 -4.32 16.64 -5.06
CA SER A 20 -4.14 18.10 -5.08
C SER A 20 -3.21 18.59 -6.19
N LEU A 21 -2.57 17.69 -6.92
CA LEU A 21 -1.46 18.00 -7.82
C LEU A 21 -1.97 18.42 -9.20
N ASP A 22 -1.78 19.67 -9.61
CA ASP A 22 -1.98 20.05 -11.01
C ASP A 22 -0.77 19.72 -11.90
N GLU A 23 -0.97 19.72 -13.21
CA GLU A 23 0.07 19.40 -14.21
C GLU A 23 1.27 20.35 -14.13
N THR A 24 1.03 21.63 -13.81
CA THR A 24 2.10 22.64 -13.69
C THR A 24 3.01 22.33 -12.50
N THR A 25 2.40 21.97 -11.37
CA THR A 25 3.09 21.59 -10.13
C THR A 25 3.82 20.28 -10.31
N LEU A 26 3.18 19.28 -10.93
CA LEU A 26 3.80 17.99 -11.27
C LEU A 26 5.06 18.20 -12.13
N ALA A 27 4.96 18.98 -13.20
CA ALA A 27 6.09 19.25 -14.10
C ALA A 27 7.23 19.97 -13.38
N ARG A 28 6.93 20.98 -12.55
CA ARG A 28 7.92 21.71 -11.77
C ARG A 28 8.65 20.80 -10.77
N ASP A 29 7.89 20.02 -10.00
CA ASP A 29 8.45 19.18 -8.92
C ASP A 29 9.22 18.00 -9.50
N TYR A 30 8.73 17.39 -10.60
CA TYR A 30 9.45 16.39 -11.36
C TYR A 30 10.77 16.95 -11.90
N ALA A 31 10.77 18.10 -12.57
CA ALA A 31 11.98 18.72 -13.11
C ALA A 31 13.02 19.02 -12.02
N TYR A 32 12.56 19.41 -10.83
CA TYR A 32 13.43 19.60 -9.68
C TYR A 32 14.06 18.27 -9.23
N LEU A 33 13.27 17.22 -9.00
CA LEU A 33 13.80 15.92 -8.55
C LEU A 33 14.72 15.26 -9.60
N GLU A 34 14.34 15.34 -10.87
CA GLU A 34 15.08 14.79 -12.01
C GLU A 34 16.47 15.46 -12.18
N LYS A 35 16.59 16.73 -11.79
CA LYS A 35 17.86 17.46 -11.80
C LYS A 35 18.89 16.86 -10.83
N TYR A 36 18.44 16.35 -9.67
CA TYR A 36 19.35 15.96 -8.58
C TYR A 36 19.46 14.45 -8.36
N VAL A 37 18.39 13.70 -8.56
CA VAL A 37 18.32 12.27 -8.21
C VAL A 37 18.13 11.42 -9.46
N GLY A 38 17.29 11.88 -10.41
CA GLY A 38 16.76 11.06 -11.49
C GLY A 38 15.71 10.10 -10.93
N ILE A 39 14.49 10.04 -11.48
CA ILE A 39 13.44 9.16 -10.97
C ILE A 39 13.25 7.96 -11.89
N ASP A 40 13.57 6.75 -11.43
CA ASP A 40 13.35 5.51 -12.20
C ASP A 40 11.90 5.01 -12.11
N LYS A 41 11.28 5.14 -10.92
CA LYS A 41 9.95 4.59 -10.65
C LYS A 41 9.15 5.43 -9.66
N VAL A 42 7.83 5.43 -9.85
CA VAL A 42 6.88 6.01 -8.89
C VAL A 42 5.81 5.02 -8.47
N TYR A 43 5.50 5.03 -7.16
CA TYR A 43 4.31 4.40 -6.60
C TYR A 43 3.25 5.47 -6.39
N LEU A 44 2.12 5.34 -7.08
CA LEU A 44 1.04 6.32 -7.09
C LEU A 44 -0.13 5.80 -6.26
N GLU A 45 -0.37 6.37 -5.08
CA GLU A 45 -1.53 5.98 -4.29
C GLU A 45 -2.84 6.37 -4.94
N THR A 46 -3.76 5.42 -5.01
CA THR A 46 -5.14 5.66 -5.47
C THR A 46 -6.05 6.13 -4.34
N TYR A 47 -5.71 5.77 -3.11
CA TYR A 47 -6.52 6.02 -1.93
C TYR A 47 -5.69 6.10 -0.65
N ARG A 48 -6.06 7.03 0.24
CA ARG A 48 -5.58 7.11 1.63
C ARG A 48 -6.57 7.88 2.50
N ASP A 49 -7.03 7.24 3.58
CA ASP A 49 -7.82 7.87 4.65
C ASP A 49 -8.98 8.74 4.14
N GLY A 50 -9.87 8.15 3.33
CA GLY A 50 -11.03 8.83 2.75
C GLY A 50 -10.75 9.64 1.49
N THR A 51 -9.48 9.90 1.17
CA THR A 51 -9.09 10.62 -0.05
C THR A 51 -8.92 9.65 -1.20
N TRP A 52 -9.67 9.87 -2.28
CA TRP A 52 -9.53 9.15 -3.55
C TRP A 52 -8.93 10.06 -4.61
N VAL A 53 -8.02 9.53 -5.42
CA VAL A 53 -7.58 10.22 -6.64
C VAL A 53 -8.56 9.85 -7.76
N ALA A 54 -9.16 10.86 -8.42
CA ALA A 54 -10.11 10.62 -9.50
C ALA A 54 -9.44 9.93 -10.70
N ILE A 55 -10.18 9.08 -11.43
CA ILE A 55 -9.62 8.26 -12.51
C ILE A 55 -8.94 9.08 -13.62
N ASP A 56 -9.59 10.15 -14.08
CA ASP A 56 -9.06 10.99 -15.16
C ASP A 56 -7.80 11.75 -14.69
N HIS A 57 -7.79 12.15 -13.42
CA HIS A 57 -6.64 12.78 -12.80
C HIS A 57 -5.47 11.80 -12.64
N MET A 58 -5.74 10.56 -12.20
CA MET A 58 -4.73 9.52 -12.12
C MET A 58 -4.14 9.21 -13.51
N LYS A 59 -4.98 9.14 -14.55
CA LYS A 59 -4.52 8.93 -15.92
C LYS A 59 -3.63 10.06 -16.43
N MET A 60 -3.95 11.31 -16.12
CA MET A 60 -3.07 12.46 -16.42
C MET A 60 -1.69 12.26 -15.79
N ILE A 61 -1.64 11.94 -14.49
CA ILE A 61 -0.38 11.74 -13.76
C ILE A 61 0.40 10.54 -14.31
N GLN A 62 -0.29 9.42 -14.59
CA GLN A 62 0.31 8.24 -15.21
C GLN A 62 0.93 8.55 -16.57
N ASN A 63 0.22 9.30 -17.42
CA ASN A 63 0.71 9.67 -18.75
C ASN A 63 1.94 10.56 -18.64
N PHE A 64 1.92 11.55 -17.75
CA PHE A 64 3.08 12.40 -17.49
C PHE A 64 4.32 11.57 -17.16
N PHE A 65 4.25 10.64 -16.20
CA PHE A 65 5.41 9.81 -15.84
C PHE A 65 5.85 8.87 -16.96
N LYS A 66 4.90 8.25 -17.69
CA LYS A 66 5.19 7.36 -18.82
C LYS A 66 5.90 8.10 -19.97
N GLU A 67 5.48 9.32 -20.28
CA GLU A 67 6.11 10.16 -21.32
C GLU A 67 7.55 10.52 -20.97
N HIS A 68 7.88 10.57 -19.68
CA HIS A 68 9.23 10.78 -19.16
C HIS A 68 10.02 9.48 -18.96
N GLY A 69 9.49 8.33 -19.38
CA GLY A 69 10.16 7.03 -19.26
C GLY A 69 10.25 6.49 -17.83
N VAL A 70 9.43 6.99 -16.91
CA VAL A 70 9.39 6.58 -15.50
C VAL A 70 8.43 5.39 -15.35
N GLU A 71 8.90 4.34 -14.65
CA GLU A 71 8.05 3.20 -14.31
C GLU A 71 6.95 3.60 -13.32
N ILE A 72 5.74 3.05 -13.48
CA ILE A 72 4.61 3.34 -12.59
C ILE A 72 4.11 2.07 -11.90
N ALA A 73 3.68 2.21 -10.66
CA ALA A 73 2.97 1.19 -9.90
C ALA A 73 1.93 1.85 -8.98
N GLY A 74 0.88 1.11 -8.61
CA GLY A 74 -0.14 1.57 -7.68
C GLY A 74 0.34 1.47 -6.23
N GLY A 75 -0.04 2.44 -5.40
CA GLY A 75 0.15 2.40 -3.95
C GLY A 75 -1.18 2.24 -3.22
N ILE A 76 -1.18 1.47 -2.12
CA ILE A 76 -2.31 1.43 -1.20
C ILE A 76 -1.77 1.54 0.24
N THR A 77 -2.24 2.55 0.96
CA THR A 77 -2.12 2.60 2.42
C THR A 77 -3.44 2.23 3.04
N ALA A 78 -3.46 1.11 3.76
CA ALA A 78 -4.65 0.54 4.37
C ALA A 78 -5.06 1.29 5.65
N VAL A 79 -5.50 2.54 5.47
CA VAL A 79 -6.09 3.40 6.50
C VAL A 79 -7.42 3.96 6.02
N THR A 80 -8.37 4.14 6.94
CA THR A 80 -9.70 4.63 6.63
C THR A 80 -10.29 5.43 7.78
N PRO A 81 -11.02 6.51 7.46
CA PRO A 81 -11.85 7.17 8.46
C PRO A 81 -12.94 6.20 8.92
N PRO A 82 -13.65 6.53 10.01
CA PRO A 82 -14.91 5.86 10.35
C PRO A 82 -15.83 5.82 9.12
N LEU A 83 -16.28 4.63 8.73
CA LEU A 83 -17.25 4.45 7.63
C LEU A 83 -18.68 4.49 8.18
N GLU A 84 -18.84 4.05 9.43
CA GLU A 84 -20.08 4.07 10.20
C GLU A 84 -19.86 4.79 11.54
N LYS A 85 -20.96 5.25 12.16
CA LYS A 85 -20.91 6.01 13.42
C LYS A 85 -20.20 5.26 14.54
N ASP A 86 -20.40 3.94 14.63
CA ASP A 86 -19.80 3.12 15.68
C ASP A 86 -18.33 2.75 15.42
N ASP A 87 -17.81 2.99 14.21
CA ASP A 87 -16.39 2.77 13.91
C ASP A 87 -15.46 3.67 14.71
N ALA A 88 -15.96 4.83 15.15
CA ALA A 88 -15.24 5.75 16.04
C ALA A 88 -14.89 5.12 17.40
N LYS A 89 -15.61 4.07 17.81
CA LYS A 89 -15.34 3.34 19.06
C LYS A 89 -14.31 2.22 18.89
N ARG A 90 -13.93 1.90 17.65
CA ARG A 90 -12.98 0.82 17.36
C ARG A 90 -11.57 1.26 17.76
N GLN A 91 -10.87 0.39 18.47
CA GLN A 91 -9.52 0.63 18.99
C GLN A 91 -8.46 0.42 17.90
N ARG A 92 -8.49 1.24 16.85
CA ARG A 92 -7.60 1.13 15.67
C ARG A 92 -6.44 2.10 15.81
N LEU A 93 -5.22 1.59 15.69
CA LEU A 93 -4.03 2.44 15.67
C LEU A 93 -3.92 3.11 14.29
N PHE A 94 -3.64 4.42 14.26
CA PHE A 94 -3.45 5.23 13.04
C PHE A 94 -4.55 5.07 11.98
N GLN A 95 -5.80 4.84 12.41
CA GLN A 95 -6.93 4.63 11.50
C GLN A 95 -6.76 3.44 10.53
N THR A 96 -5.92 2.45 10.87
CA THR A 96 -5.84 1.20 10.10
C THR A 96 -7.18 0.47 10.07
N PHE A 97 -7.42 -0.34 9.03
CA PHE A 97 -8.68 -1.08 8.89
C PHE A 97 -8.91 -2.06 10.05
N CYS A 98 -10.16 -2.21 10.48
CA CYS A 98 -10.58 -3.33 11.33
C CYS A 98 -11.04 -4.48 10.43
N TYR A 99 -10.24 -5.54 10.35
CA TYR A 99 -10.55 -6.70 9.48
C TYR A 99 -11.57 -7.68 10.05
N SER A 100 -12.20 -7.35 11.18
CA SER A 100 -13.39 -8.02 11.72
C SER A 100 -14.68 -7.24 11.43
N ASN A 101 -14.58 -6.08 10.79
CA ASN A 101 -15.73 -5.28 10.37
C ASN A 101 -16.00 -5.50 8.88
N GLU A 102 -17.16 -6.04 8.52
CA GLU A 102 -17.49 -6.37 7.13
C GLU A 102 -17.59 -5.14 6.20
N THR A 103 -18.04 -3.99 6.72
CA THR A 103 -18.09 -2.73 5.97
C THR A 103 -16.68 -2.30 5.53
N MET A 104 -15.72 -2.30 6.46
CA MET A 104 -14.31 -2.02 6.21
C MET A 104 -13.65 -3.07 5.31
N ARG A 105 -13.97 -4.35 5.46
CA ARG A 105 -13.47 -5.42 4.57
C ARG A 105 -13.94 -5.21 3.13
N THR A 106 -15.23 -4.89 2.95
CA THR A 106 -15.82 -4.58 1.64
C THR A 106 -15.19 -3.33 1.03
N TYR A 107 -14.95 -2.31 1.86
CA TYR A 107 -14.33 -1.07 1.43
C TYR A 107 -12.88 -1.26 0.96
N LEU A 108 -12.10 -2.11 1.65
CA LEU A 108 -10.75 -2.48 1.18
C LEU A 108 -10.80 -3.18 -0.18
N LYS A 109 -11.74 -4.11 -0.41
CA LYS A 109 -11.89 -4.76 -1.74
C LYS A 109 -12.13 -3.73 -2.84
N LYS A 110 -12.97 -2.73 -2.57
CA LYS A 110 -13.23 -1.63 -3.52
C LYS A 110 -11.94 -0.88 -3.87
N ILE A 111 -11.12 -0.54 -2.87
CA ILE A 111 -9.83 0.15 -3.07
C ILE A 111 -8.88 -0.71 -3.91
N VAL A 112 -8.77 -1.99 -3.58
CA VAL A 112 -7.89 -2.92 -4.30
C VAL A 112 -8.33 -3.12 -5.74
N THR A 113 -9.62 -3.36 -5.98
CA THR A 113 -10.18 -3.49 -7.33
C THR A 113 -9.90 -2.23 -8.16
N TYR A 114 -10.23 -1.06 -7.63
CA TYR A 114 -9.96 0.22 -8.29
C TYR A 114 -8.48 0.41 -8.65
N THR A 115 -7.57 0.02 -7.75
CA THR A 115 -6.13 0.14 -8.00
C THR A 115 -5.65 -0.85 -9.06
N ALA A 116 -6.16 -2.08 -9.04
CA ALA A 116 -5.77 -3.12 -10.00
C ALA A 116 -6.30 -2.87 -11.41
N GLU A 117 -7.41 -2.15 -11.56
CA GLU A 117 -7.89 -1.66 -12.87
C GLU A 117 -6.95 -0.63 -13.51
N LEU A 118 -6.10 0.03 -12.71
CA LEU A 118 -5.25 1.14 -13.15
C LEU A 118 -3.76 0.78 -13.27
N PHE A 119 -3.31 -0.30 -12.64
CA PHE A 119 -1.89 -0.66 -12.57
C PHE A 119 -1.65 -2.16 -12.69
N ASP A 120 -0.53 -2.53 -13.33
CA ASP A 120 -0.05 -3.92 -13.42
C ASP A 120 0.83 -4.34 -12.22
N GLU A 121 1.22 -3.39 -11.40
CA GLU A 121 1.96 -3.61 -10.15
C GLU A 121 1.34 -2.76 -9.04
N ILE A 122 1.17 -3.34 -7.85
CA ILE A 122 0.65 -2.68 -6.65
C ILE A 122 1.58 -2.97 -5.49
N ILE A 123 1.88 -1.95 -4.69
CA ILE A 123 2.50 -2.08 -3.39
C ILE A 123 1.50 -1.75 -2.27
N LEU A 124 1.42 -2.64 -1.27
CA LEU A 124 0.77 -2.35 0.00
C LEU A 124 1.80 -1.68 0.93
N ASP A 125 1.45 -0.52 1.47
CA ASP A 125 2.27 0.17 2.46
C ASP A 125 2.32 -0.58 3.81
N ASP A 126 3.24 -0.18 4.67
CA ASP A 126 3.49 -0.80 5.97
C ASP A 126 2.38 -0.56 7.03
N PHE A 127 1.30 0.12 6.63
CA PHE A 127 0.06 0.23 7.39
C PHE A 127 -0.91 -0.94 7.15
N PHE A 128 -0.56 -1.90 6.30
CA PHE A 128 -1.33 -3.14 6.11
C PHE A 128 -1.15 -4.12 7.29
N PHE A 129 -1.48 -3.69 8.50
CA PHE A 129 -1.49 -4.49 9.73
C PHE A 129 -2.83 -4.38 10.46
N THR A 130 -3.00 -5.14 11.53
CA THR A 130 -4.11 -4.95 12.47
C THR A 130 -3.64 -4.97 13.92
N SER A 131 -4.03 -3.93 14.65
CA SER A 131 -3.89 -3.85 16.10
C SER A 131 -5.25 -3.82 16.82
N CYS A 132 -6.36 -3.87 16.08
CA CYS A 132 -7.69 -3.65 16.64
C CYS A 132 -8.07 -4.70 17.69
N THR A 133 -8.60 -4.23 18.81
CA THR A 133 -9.05 -5.04 19.95
C THR A 133 -10.51 -4.76 20.33
N CYS A 134 -11.32 -4.28 19.37
CA CYS A 134 -12.75 -4.04 19.57
C CYS A 134 -13.55 -5.33 19.81
N ASP A 135 -14.82 -5.19 20.20
CA ASP A 135 -15.70 -6.32 20.54
C ASP A 135 -15.82 -7.36 19.41
N ASP A 136 -15.85 -6.93 18.14
CA ASP A 136 -15.83 -7.86 16.99
C ASP A 136 -14.55 -8.71 16.97
N CYS A 137 -13.40 -8.06 17.17
CA CYS A 137 -12.11 -8.76 17.23
C CYS A 137 -12.03 -9.67 18.45
N LEU A 138 -12.59 -9.28 19.61
CA LEU A 138 -12.64 -10.13 20.80
C LEU A 138 -13.52 -11.37 20.58
N ARG A 139 -14.68 -11.20 19.95
CA ARG A 139 -15.59 -12.30 19.60
C ARG A 139 -14.93 -13.27 18.62
N GLU A 140 -14.36 -12.77 17.53
CA GLU A 140 -13.72 -13.60 16.50
C GLU A 140 -12.44 -14.28 17.00
N ARG A 141 -11.63 -13.59 17.82
CA ARG A 141 -10.43 -14.18 18.43
C ARG A 141 -10.79 -15.40 19.27
N SER A 142 -11.92 -15.35 19.98
CA SER A 142 -12.35 -16.43 20.87
C SER A 142 -11.20 -16.76 21.87
N ASN A 143 -10.75 -18.01 21.90
CA ASN A 143 -9.70 -18.48 22.80
C ASN A 143 -8.27 -18.39 22.22
N LEU A 144 -8.08 -17.93 20.98
CA LEU A 144 -6.75 -17.79 20.37
C LEU A 144 -5.93 -16.70 21.06
N SER A 145 -4.61 -16.83 21.09
CA SER A 145 -3.77 -15.66 21.40
C SER A 145 -3.94 -14.56 20.35
N TRP A 146 -3.57 -13.32 20.69
CA TRP A 146 -3.62 -12.21 19.73
C TRP A 146 -2.75 -12.47 18.50
N ALA A 147 -1.54 -13.00 18.70
CA ALA A 147 -0.62 -13.32 17.61
C ALA A 147 -1.24 -14.35 16.64
N GLU A 148 -1.83 -15.44 17.16
CA GLU A 148 -2.48 -16.46 16.33
C GLU A 148 -3.69 -15.91 15.57
N PHE A 149 -4.56 -15.17 16.25
CA PHE A 149 -5.74 -14.57 15.63
C PHE A 149 -5.36 -13.58 14.53
N ARG A 150 -4.46 -12.63 14.82
CA ARG A 150 -4.03 -11.60 13.86
C ARG A 150 -3.30 -12.24 12.68
N SER A 151 -2.45 -13.23 12.91
CA SER A 151 -1.76 -13.99 11.84
C SER A 151 -2.75 -14.67 10.90
N LYS A 152 -3.69 -15.44 11.44
CA LYS A 152 -4.74 -16.11 10.64
C LYS A 152 -5.60 -15.10 9.89
N LYS A 153 -5.99 -14.02 10.57
CA LYS A 153 -6.80 -12.95 9.97
C LYS A 153 -6.07 -12.25 8.81
N MET A 154 -4.79 -11.93 8.96
CA MET A 154 -4.05 -11.23 7.91
C MET A 154 -3.71 -12.11 6.71
N ILE A 155 -3.62 -13.44 6.88
CA ILE A 155 -3.56 -14.38 5.75
C ILE A 155 -4.87 -14.35 4.96
N ASP A 156 -6.01 -14.45 5.64
CA ASP A 156 -7.35 -14.32 5.02
C ASP A 156 -7.50 -12.98 4.29
N VAL A 157 -7.12 -11.87 4.93
CA VAL A 157 -7.22 -10.52 4.34
C VAL A 157 -6.34 -10.39 3.10
N ALA A 158 -5.09 -10.85 3.16
CA ALA A 158 -4.19 -10.81 2.01
C ALA A 158 -4.73 -11.64 0.83
N GLU A 159 -5.26 -12.84 1.08
CA GLU A 159 -5.80 -13.69 0.02
C GLU A 159 -7.13 -13.17 -0.52
N ASN A 160 -8.10 -12.94 0.36
CA ASN A 160 -9.50 -12.74 -0.01
C ASN A 160 -9.88 -11.28 -0.22
N LEU A 161 -9.15 -10.33 0.38
CA LEU A 161 -9.43 -8.91 0.25
C LEU A 161 -8.41 -8.16 -0.61
N VAL A 162 -7.24 -8.75 -0.87
CA VAL A 162 -6.23 -8.17 -1.76
C VAL A 162 -6.03 -9.00 -3.02
N LEU A 163 -5.46 -10.19 -2.93
CA LEU A 163 -5.03 -10.94 -4.12
C LEU A 163 -6.19 -11.33 -5.04
N LYS A 164 -7.24 -11.96 -4.50
CA LYS A 164 -8.42 -12.36 -5.30
C LYS A 164 -9.09 -11.17 -6.01
N PRO A 165 -9.46 -10.07 -5.33
CA PRO A 165 -10.07 -8.92 -6.01
C PRO A 165 -9.12 -8.22 -6.99
N ALA A 166 -7.83 -8.11 -6.67
CA ALA A 166 -6.85 -7.54 -7.60
C ALA A 166 -6.74 -8.38 -8.88
N LYS A 167 -6.60 -9.71 -8.74
CA LYS A 167 -6.49 -10.64 -9.87
C LYS A 167 -7.76 -10.76 -10.69
N LEU A 168 -8.92 -10.56 -10.06
CA LEU A 168 -10.19 -10.52 -10.78
C LEU A 168 -10.28 -9.30 -11.70
N ALA A 169 -9.81 -8.14 -11.23
CA ALA A 169 -9.76 -6.91 -12.02
C ALA A 169 -8.65 -6.95 -13.10
N ASN A 170 -7.47 -7.46 -12.75
CA ASN A 170 -6.32 -7.57 -13.62
C ASN A 170 -5.57 -8.90 -13.36
N PRO A 171 -5.77 -9.95 -14.17
CA PRO A 171 -5.14 -11.25 -13.98
C PRO A 171 -3.59 -11.21 -13.95
N SER A 172 -2.98 -10.24 -14.62
CA SER A 172 -1.52 -10.06 -14.66
C SER A 172 -0.96 -9.26 -13.48
N VAL A 173 -1.79 -8.63 -12.65
CA VAL A 173 -1.32 -7.72 -11.58
C VAL A 173 -0.34 -8.39 -10.62
N LYS A 174 0.76 -7.71 -10.31
CA LYS A 174 1.72 -8.13 -9.28
C LYS A 174 1.44 -7.34 -8.01
N VAL A 175 1.37 -8.02 -6.86
CA VAL A 175 1.12 -7.36 -5.57
C VAL A 175 2.27 -7.65 -4.63
N THR A 176 2.97 -6.59 -4.21
CA THR A 176 4.04 -6.62 -3.21
C THR A 176 3.57 -5.97 -1.93
N ILE A 177 4.11 -6.41 -0.79
CA ILE A 177 3.90 -5.78 0.51
C ILE A 177 5.21 -5.19 1.02
N LYS A 178 5.15 -3.96 1.52
CA LYS A 178 6.20 -3.33 2.32
C LYS A 178 5.93 -3.66 3.79
N TYR A 179 6.74 -4.51 4.40
CA TYR A 179 6.65 -4.73 5.85
C TYR A 179 7.29 -3.54 6.59
N PRO A 180 6.76 -3.14 7.76
CA PRO A 180 7.42 -2.13 8.58
C PRO A 180 8.79 -2.64 9.06
N ASN A 181 9.67 -1.78 9.57
CA ASN A 181 10.99 -2.20 10.08
C ASN A 181 10.99 -2.69 11.56
N TRP A 182 9.84 -2.91 12.18
CA TRP A 182 9.69 -3.37 13.58
C TRP A 182 9.95 -4.89 13.72
N ARG A 183 11.19 -5.34 13.46
CA ARG A 183 11.54 -6.75 13.28
C ARG A 183 11.17 -7.66 14.44
N GLU A 184 11.25 -7.20 15.69
CA GLU A 184 10.89 -8.04 16.85
C GLU A 184 9.37 -8.15 17.12
N SER A 185 8.54 -7.26 16.57
CA SER A 185 7.11 -7.15 16.95
C SER A 185 6.11 -7.53 15.84
N TYR A 186 6.58 -8.04 14.70
CA TYR A 186 5.72 -8.39 13.56
C TYR A 186 4.51 -9.27 13.91
N HIS A 187 4.72 -10.29 14.75
CA HIS A 187 3.65 -11.21 15.12
C HIS A 187 2.59 -10.55 16.01
N GLU A 188 2.98 -9.57 16.82
CA GLU A 188 2.06 -8.80 17.65
C GLU A 188 1.10 -7.95 16.81
N THR A 189 1.47 -7.57 15.59
CA THR A 189 0.61 -6.81 14.68
C THR A 189 0.04 -7.65 13.52
N GLY A 190 0.19 -8.98 13.57
CA GLY A 190 -0.37 -9.91 12.60
C GLY A 190 0.46 -10.16 11.34
N TYR A 191 1.71 -9.72 11.30
CA TYR A 191 2.62 -10.06 10.20
C TYR A 191 3.23 -11.44 10.41
N VAL A 192 3.26 -12.23 9.34
CA VAL A 192 3.96 -13.52 9.26
C VAL A 192 4.78 -13.56 7.97
N PRO A 193 5.88 -12.79 7.88
CA PRO A 193 6.59 -12.57 6.61
C PRO A 193 6.99 -13.86 5.88
N LYS A 194 7.36 -14.92 6.63
CA LYS A 194 7.72 -16.23 6.06
C LYS A 194 6.58 -16.90 5.30
N ILE A 195 5.34 -16.80 5.78
CA ILE A 195 4.16 -17.43 5.17
C ILE A 195 3.54 -16.47 4.15
N GLN A 196 3.36 -15.20 4.51
CA GLN A 196 2.76 -14.20 3.63
C GLN A 196 3.59 -14.01 2.35
N ARG A 197 4.92 -14.20 2.39
CA ARG A 197 5.80 -14.29 1.21
C ARG A 197 5.36 -15.34 0.18
N LEU A 198 4.83 -16.48 0.64
CA LEU A 198 4.45 -17.59 -0.22
C LEU A 198 3.07 -17.38 -0.84
N CYS A 199 2.23 -16.59 -0.17
CA CYS A 199 0.90 -16.24 -0.65
C CYS A 199 0.93 -15.06 -1.63
N LEU A 200 1.83 -14.09 -1.42
CA LEU A 200 1.99 -12.90 -2.26
C LEU A 200 2.91 -13.18 -3.45
N THR A 201 2.76 -12.43 -4.55
CA THR A 201 3.57 -12.67 -5.76
C THR A 201 5.06 -12.41 -5.46
N LYS A 202 5.95 -13.24 -6.02
CA LYS A 202 7.33 -13.51 -5.57
C LYS A 202 8.35 -12.35 -5.53
N SER A 203 7.99 -11.07 -5.65
CA SER A 203 8.92 -9.94 -5.50
C SER A 203 8.84 -9.36 -4.08
N ILE A 204 9.80 -9.72 -3.23
CA ILE A 204 10.06 -9.00 -1.99
C ILE A 204 11.16 -7.98 -2.26
N LEU A 205 10.89 -6.72 -1.90
CA LEU A 205 11.93 -5.78 -1.53
C LEU A 205 12.44 -6.18 -0.14
N GLU A 206 13.52 -6.97 -0.08
CA GLU A 206 14.21 -7.22 1.19
C GLU A 206 14.94 -5.92 1.53
N GLN A 207 14.29 -5.11 2.36
CA GLN A 207 14.88 -3.89 2.87
C GLN A 207 16.17 -4.19 3.64
N LYS A 208 17.32 -4.06 2.98
CA LYS A 208 18.39 -3.20 3.51
C LYS A 208 18.07 -1.74 3.16
N LEU A 209 16.84 -1.30 3.42
CA LEU A 209 16.49 0.11 3.32
C LEU A 209 16.98 0.77 4.59
N GLU A 210 18.04 1.58 4.47
CA GLU A 210 18.18 2.75 5.34
C GLU A 210 17.03 3.69 5.00
N THR A 211 15.88 3.45 5.63
CA THR A 211 14.74 4.36 5.60
C THR A 211 15.03 5.47 6.59
N LEU A 212 15.71 6.52 6.13
CA LEU A 212 15.42 7.85 6.68
C LEU A 212 13.96 8.14 6.30
N HIS A 213 13.17 8.72 7.20
CA HIS A 213 11.73 9.00 7.09
C HIS A 213 11.30 9.93 5.92
N THR A 214 12.00 9.91 4.81
CA THR A 214 11.82 10.75 3.63
C THR A 214 11.35 9.91 2.44
N GLN A 215 10.50 10.52 1.60
CA GLN A 215 9.69 9.99 0.49
C GLN A 215 10.45 9.29 -0.66
N ILE A 216 11.72 8.93 -0.48
CA ILE A 216 12.59 8.32 -1.49
C ILE A 216 13.08 6.98 -0.97
N SER A 217 12.76 5.90 -1.68
CA SER A 217 13.23 4.55 -1.39
C SER A 217 14.24 4.10 -2.44
N ILE A 218 15.38 3.58 -1.99
CA ILE A 218 16.40 2.98 -2.87
C ILE A 218 16.08 1.50 -3.03
N CYS A 219 15.71 1.09 -4.24
CA CYS A 219 15.44 -0.31 -4.56
C CYS A 219 16.67 -0.91 -5.25
N HIS A 220 17.14 -2.04 -4.74
CA HIS A 220 18.19 -2.83 -5.40
C HIS A 220 17.52 -3.86 -6.31
N ASP A 221 17.93 -3.93 -7.56
CA ASP A 221 17.56 -5.03 -8.43
C ASP A 221 18.25 -6.31 -7.91
N ILE A 222 17.47 -7.36 -7.63
CA ILE A 222 17.98 -8.73 -7.38
C ILE A 222 17.79 -9.54 -8.65
#